data_AF-A0A383B6Z6-F1
#
_entry.id   AF-A0A383B6Z6-F1
#
_cell.length_a   1.000
_cell.length_b   1.000
_cell.length_c   1.000
_cell.angle_alpha   90.00
_cell.angle_beta   90.00
_cell.angle_gamma   90.00
#
_symmetry.space_group_name_H-M   'P 1'
#
loop_
_entity.id
_entity.type
_entity.pdbx_description
1 polymer ?
#
loop_
_entity_poly.entity_id
_entity_poly.type
_entity_poly.pdbx_seq_one_letter_code
_entity_poly.pdbx_strand_id
1 'polypeptide(L)'
;MDMFTLMSGLQLTCIYGILAIGVSIIWSSLGMLNLAHGFTFAASGYGAWWAATTFSKSAWVVFGAGISTGALIGIVIYFVAFLYIHDRPNYPIRAL
;
A
#
# COMPACT_ATOMS: atom_id res chain seq x y z
N MET A 1 11.96 21.41 -7.58
CA MET A 1 11.82 20.02 -8.04
C MET A 1 12.45 19.98 -9.41
N ASP A 2 13.66 19.44 -9.52
CA ASP A 2 14.41 19.46 -10.76
C ASP A 2 13.97 18.28 -11.64
N MET A 3 14.01 18.44 -12.96
CA MET A 3 13.60 17.41 -13.93
C MET A 3 14.30 16.08 -13.69
N PHE A 4 15.56 16.13 -13.23
CA PHE A 4 16.33 14.96 -12.84
C PHE A 4 15.68 14.15 -11.71
N THR A 5 15.26 14.80 -10.62
CA THR A 5 14.62 14.14 -9.48
C THR A 5 13.32 13.44 -9.89
N LEU A 6 12.57 14.05 -10.81
CA LEU A 6 11.32 13.49 -11.31
C LEU A 6 11.56 12.25 -12.17
N MET A 7 12.55 12.29 -13.07
CA MET A 7 12.93 11.15 -13.90
C MET A 7 13.49 9.98 -13.08
N SER A 8 14.34 10.26 -12.09
CA SER A 8 14.89 9.22 -11.20
C SER A 8 13.81 8.58 -10.33
N GLY A 9 12.85 9.37 -9.82
CA GLY A 9 11.72 8.85 -9.06
C GLY A 9 10.80 7.96 -9.91
N LEU A 10 10.54 8.36 -11.15
CA LEU A 10 9.76 7.57 -12.09
C LEU A 10 10.47 6.25 -12.43
N GLN A 11 11.78 6.28 -12.68
CA GLN A 11 12.58 5.08 -12.93
C GLN A 11 12.49 4.08 -11.77
N LEU A 12 12.66 4.54 -10.52
CA LEU A 12 12.53 3.69 -9.34
C LEU A 12 11.12 3.07 -9.26
N THR A 13 10.09 3.88 -9.50
CA THR A 13 8.69 3.44 -9.46
C THR A 13 8.42 2.36 -10.50
N CYS A 14 8.97 2.48 -11.72
CA CYS A 14 8.83 1.45 -12.75
C CYS A 14 9.50 0.13 -12.35
N ILE A 15 10.72 0.17 -11.80
CA ILE A 15 11.45 -1.03 -11.36
C ILE A 15 10.68 -1.75 -10.25
N TYR A 16 10.24 -1.02 -9.22
CA TYR A 16 9.47 -1.60 -8.12
C TYR A 16 8.06 -2.03 -8.54
N GLY A 17 7.44 -1.35 -9.51
CA GLY A 17 6.14 -1.71 -10.08
C GLY A 17 6.18 -3.05 -10.81
N ILE A 18 7.18 -3.27 -11.67
CA ILE A 18 7.37 -4.55 -12.36
C ILE A 18 7.62 -5.68 -11.34
N LEU A 19 8.40 -5.42 -10.30
CA LEU A 19 8.65 -6.39 -9.23
C LEU A 19 7.35 -6.78 -8.50
N ALA A 20 6.50 -5.80 -8.18
CA ALA A 20 5.21 -6.05 -7.54
C ALA A 20 4.24 -6.85 -8.42
N ILE A 21 4.26 -6.62 -9.73
CA ILE A 21 3.48 -7.40 -10.71
C ILE A 21 3.99 -8.85 -10.75
N GLY A 22 5.31 -9.05 -10.81
CA GLY A 22 5.92 -10.38 -10.80
C GLY A 22 5.49 -11.21 -9.58
N VAL A 23 5.52 -10.61 -8.39
CA VAL A 23 5.04 -11.27 -7.17
C VAL A 23 3.54 -11.61 -7.27
N SER A 24 2.73 -10.69 -7.77
CA SER A 24 1.27 -10.91 -7.89
C SER A 24 0.92 -12.06 -8.85
N ILE A 25 1.68 -12.24 -9.94
CA ILE A 25 1.51 -13.35 -10.88
C ILE A 25 1.87 -14.69 -10.22
N ILE A 26 2.93 -14.74 -9.40
CA ILE A 26 3.33 -15.96 -8.69
C ILE A 26 2.20 -16.45 -7.78
N TRP A 27 1.66 -15.57 -6.93
CA TRP A 27 0.53 -15.93 -6.07
C TRP A 27 -0.71 -16.32 -6.87
N SER A 28 -1.01 -15.61 -7.96
CA SER A 28 -2.13 -15.95 -8.84
C SER A 28 -2.00 -17.33 -9.46
N SER A 29 -0.77 -17.79 -9.78
CA SER A 29 -0.53 -19.13 -10.31
C SER A 29 -0.75 -20.25 -9.28
N LEU A 30 -0.63 -19.93 -7.99
CA LEU A 30 -0.90 -20.83 -6.86
C LEU A 30 -2.39 -20.86 -6.48
N GLY A 31 -3.25 -20.12 -7.19
CA GLY A 31 -4.67 -19.99 -6.87
C GLY A 31 -4.95 -19.12 -5.64
N MET A 32 -3.98 -18.30 -5.22
CA MET A 32 -4.06 -17.44 -4.05
C MET A 32 -4.02 -15.96 -4.44
N LEU A 33 -4.72 -15.12 -3.68
CA LEU A 33 -4.64 -13.68 -3.83
C LEU A 33 -3.39 -13.15 -3.13
N ASN A 34 -2.63 -12.31 -3.82
CA ASN A 34 -1.53 -11.56 -3.22
C ASN A 34 -2.08 -10.39 -2.41
N LEU A 35 -2.24 -10.56 -1.09
CA LEU A 35 -2.66 -9.50 -0.17
C LEU A 35 -1.49 -8.59 0.26
N ALA A 36 -0.57 -8.28 -0.66
CA ALA A 36 0.58 -7.45 -0.34
C ALA A 36 0.14 -6.05 0.14
N HIS A 37 0.35 -5.78 1.41
CA HIS A 37 0.07 -4.50 2.08
C HIS A 37 1.10 -3.40 1.74
N GLY A 38 1.78 -3.49 0.60
CA GLY A 38 2.79 -2.53 0.17
C GLY A 38 2.22 -1.12 0.00
N PHE A 39 1.00 -1.01 -0.54
CA PHE A 39 0.32 0.27 -0.72
C PHE A 39 -0.05 0.93 0.62
N THR A 40 -0.62 0.14 1.55
CA THR A 40 -0.94 0.63 2.90
C THR A 40 0.31 1.11 3.64
N PHE A 41 1.44 0.41 3.48
CA PHE A 41 2.70 0.80 4.11
C PHE A 41 3.25 2.11 3.54
N ALA A 42 3.30 2.23 2.21
CA ALA A 42 3.79 3.44 1.54
C ALA A 42 2.96 4.67 1.91
N ALA A 43 1.63 4.53 1.93
CA ALA A 43 0.74 5.65 2.20
C ALA A 43 0.67 6.00 3.71
N SER A 44 0.85 5.02 4.59
CA SER A 44 1.08 5.27 6.03
C SER A 44 2.36 6.10 6.24
N GLY A 45 3.47 5.71 5.58
CA GLY A 45 4.73 6.47 5.61
C GLY A 45 4.61 7.89 5.03
N TYR A 46 3.87 8.07 3.94
CA TYR A 46 3.59 9.40 3.38
C TYR A 46 2.76 10.26 4.34
N GLY A 47 1.75 9.68 5.00
CA GLY A 47 0.96 10.37 6.02
C GLY A 47 1.79 10.84 7.21
N ALA A 48 2.70 9.99 7.68
CA ALA A 48 3.66 10.34 8.73
C ALA A 48 4.59 11.49 8.29
N TRP A 49 5.14 11.43 7.08
CA TRP A 49 5.99 12.50 6.54
C TRP A 49 5.22 13.83 6.38
N TRP A 50 3.99 13.79 5.89
CA TRP A 50 3.17 14.98 5.72
C TRP A 50 2.79 15.61 7.07
N ALA A 51 2.56 14.79 8.09
CA ALA A 51 2.30 15.29 9.44
C ALA A 51 3.54 15.90 10.10
N ALA A 52 4.72 15.30 9.87
CA ALA A 52 6.00 15.81 10.36
C ALA A 52 6.36 17.18 9.75
N THR A 53 5.92 17.45 8.52
CA THR A 53 6.20 18.70 7.80
C THR A 53 5.17 19.79 8.10
N THR A 54 3.90 19.43 8.32
CA THR A 54 2.80 20.41 8.47
C THR A 54 2.49 20.75 9.92
N PHE A 55 2.49 19.77 10.83
CA PHE A 55 2.00 19.96 12.20
C PHE A 55 3.12 20.06 13.23
N SER A 56 3.91 19.01 13.38
CA SER A 56 4.96 18.95 14.39
C SER A 56 5.90 17.77 14.14
N LYS A 57 7.18 17.95 14.51
CA LYS A 57 8.19 16.88 14.51
C LYS A 57 8.12 15.98 15.75
N SER A 58 7.15 16.21 16.63
CA SER A 58 6.92 15.36 17.80
C SER A 58 6.61 13.93 17.36
N ALA A 59 7.35 12.96 17.91
CA ALA A 59 7.23 11.56 17.54
C ALA A 59 5.78 11.06 17.64
N TRP A 60 5.06 11.44 18.71
CA TRP A 60 3.68 11.02 18.94
C TRP A 60 2.72 11.46 17.83
N VAL A 61 2.89 12.69 17.31
CA VAL A 61 2.04 13.23 16.25
C VAL A 61 2.31 12.52 14.92
N VAL A 62 3.58 12.28 14.62
CA VAL A 62 4.02 11.57 13.39
C VAL A 62 3.55 10.11 13.40
N PHE A 63 3.69 9.42 14.55
CA PHE A 63 3.19 8.06 14.72
C PHE A 63 1.67 8.00 14.59
N GLY A 64 0.95 8.88 15.29
CA GLY A 64 -0.51 8.95 15.22
C GLY A 64 -1.00 9.19 13.79
N ALA A 65 -0.34 10.10 13.06
CA ALA A 65 -0.67 10.38 11.67
C ALA A 65 -0.46 9.15 10.77
N GLY A 66 0.69 8.47 10.87
CA GLY A 66 0.96 7.26 10.09
C GLY A 66 -0.04 6.15 10.35
N ILE A 67 -0.39 5.90 11.62
CA ILE A 67 -1.40 4.91 11.99
C ILE A 67 -2.76 5.29 11.40
N SER A 68 -3.17 6.56 11.54
CA SER A 68 -4.46 7.02 11.05
C SER A 68 -4.59 6.93 9.53
N THR A 69 -3.55 7.29 8.77
CA THR A 69 -3.56 7.19 7.31
C THR A 69 -3.50 5.75 6.83
N GLY A 70 -2.74 4.90 7.51
CA GLY A 70 -2.72 3.46 7.25
C GLY A 70 -4.08 2.82 7.48
N ALA A 71 -4.74 3.15 8.60
CA ALA A 71 -6.08 2.67 8.92
C ALA A 71 -7.14 3.13 7.91
N LEU A 72 -7.13 4.42 7.54
CA LEU A 72 -8.03 4.96 6.52
C LEU A 72 -7.89 4.24 5.18
N ILE A 73 -6.66 3.96 4.75
CA ILE A 73 -6.42 3.26 3.48
C ILE A 73 -6.80 1.79 3.58
N GLY A 74 -6.56 1.15 4.73
CA GLY A 74 -7.08 -0.19 5.00
C GLY A 74 -8.60 -0.27 4.86
N ILE A 75 -9.32 0.73 5.38
CA ILE A 75 -10.78 0.83 5.23
C ILE A 75 -11.18 0.99 3.75
N VAL A 76 -10.48 1.84 2.98
CA VAL A 76 -10.73 2.00 1.54
C VAL A 76 -10.53 0.67 0.80
N ILE A 77 -9.45 -0.06 1.08
CA ILE A 77 -9.18 -1.37 0.48
C ILE A 77 -10.26 -2.37 0.85
N TYR A 78 -10.75 -2.34 2.10
CA TYR A 78 -11.85 -3.19 2.52
C TYR A 78 -13.09 -2.96 1.66
N PHE A 79 -13.51 -1.71 1.46
CA PHE A 79 -14.68 -1.38 0.64
C PHE A 79 -14.50 -1.69 -0.85
N VAL A 80 -13.29 -1.50 -1.39
CA VAL A 80 -13.04 -1.68 -2.83
C VAL A 80 -12.81 -3.14 -3.20
N ALA A 81 -12.03 -3.88 -2.41
CA ALA A 81 -11.60 -5.24 -2.76
C ALA A 81 -12.30 -6.30 -1.90
N PHE A 82 -12.16 -6.22 -0.58
CA PHE A 82 -12.59 -7.31 0.30
C PHE A 82 -14.11 -7.48 0.34
N LEU A 83 -14.88 -6.40 0.34
CA LEU A 83 -16.34 -6.46 0.35
C LEU A 83 -16.89 -7.21 -0.87
N TYR A 84 -16.26 -7.04 -2.04
CA TYR A 84 -16.70 -7.70 -3.28
C TYR A 84 -16.18 -9.14 -3.42
N ILE A 85 -14.97 -9.40 -2.93
CA ILE A 85 -14.33 -10.72 -3.03
C ILE A 85 -14.92 -11.72 -2.02
N HIS A 86 -15.39 -11.24 -0.86
CA HIS A 86 -15.90 -12.08 0.23
C HIS A 86 -17.07 -13.00 -0.19
N ASP A 87 -17.96 -12.53 -1.06
CA ASP A 87 -19.20 -13.24 -1.40
C ASP A 87 -19.08 -14.18 -2.62
N ARG A 88 -17.87 -14.38 -3.15
CA ARG A 88 -17.66 -15.22 -4.34
C ARG A 88 -17.23 -16.64 -3.93
N PRO A 89 -17.94 -17.70 -4.40
CA PRO A 89 -17.64 -19.10 -4.05
C PRO A 89 -16.28 -19.61 -4.59
N ASN A 90 -15.61 -18.83 -5.44
CA ASN A 90 -14.36 -19.20 -6.13
C ASN A 90 -13.08 -18.86 -5.36
N TYR A 91 -13.16 -18.20 -4.21
CA TYR A 91 -11.98 -17.88 -3.39
C TYR A 91 -12.06 -18.64 -2.05
N PRO A 92 -11.66 -19.92 -2.00
CA PRO A 92 -11.51 -20.59 -0.72
C PRO A 92 -10.49 -19.82 0.11
N ILE A 93 -10.88 -19.39 1.31
CA ILE A 93 -10.05 -18.67 2.29
C ILE A 93 -9.00 -19.64 2.90
N ARG A 94 -8.35 -20.45 2.06
CA ARG A 94 -7.39 -21.48 2.43
C ARG A 94 -5.98 -20.98 2.12
N ALA A 95 -5.53 -20.03 2.92
CA ALA A 95 -4.13 -19.85 3.30
C ALA A 95 -4.03 -18.58 4.15
N LEU A 96 -4.24 -18.77 5.45
CA LEU A 96 -3.41 -18.09 6.44
C LEU A 96 -2.21 -19.00 6.72
#